data_AF-A0A1J4JKG9-F1
#
_entry.id   AF-A0A1J4JKG9-F1
#
_cell.length_a   1.000
_cell.length_b   1.000
_cell.length_c   1.000
_cell.angle_alpha   90.00
_cell.angle_beta   90.00
_cell.angle_gamma   90.00
#
_symmetry.space_group_name_H-M   'P 1'
#
loop_
_entity.id
_entity.type
_entity.pdbx_description
1 polymer ?
#
loop_
_entity_poly.entity_id
_entity_poly.type
_entity_poly.pdbx_seq_one_letter_code
_entity_poly.pdbx_strand_id
1 'polypeptide(L)'
;MSFETGTINTYSADTTAKFDEIDDDEAKAIEEYNYEQAEFLYNSRCVMAEAHITEAKNHYEDQRQKYNDRFLDLLNQKRSQNQEKFEHDCEEARQRLQQRIEDLNASQKDELHELEGRWREARSYQRTQIEKTVETLLSSSQLLAKSHRYQEAIAMRDKARGIQRRQRHPKIDECDADFQEQFKQMLLRHEQAFEELIAQHEALIRLFEEKLEAANNTAEAECHIDEAYASVEIMDTALLDTKNQDAAVPVVQHFSPRANKSRRGLQSSLVLEEREDAANA
;
A
#
# COMPACT_ATOMS: atom_id res chain seq x y z
N MET A 1 -11.79 18.02 -16.92
CA MET A 1 -11.18 19.31 -16.55
C MET A 1 -11.51 20.30 -17.64
N SER A 2 -12.15 21.42 -17.29
CA SER A 2 -12.44 22.50 -18.24
C SER A 2 -11.16 23.30 -18.42
N PHE A 3 -10.51 23.15 -19.57
CA PHE A 3 -9.32 23.91 -19.89
C PHE A 3 -9.73 25.36 -20.16
N GLU A 4 -9.37 26.26 -19.24
CA GLU A 4 -9.35 27.68 -19.53
C GLU A 4 -8.41 27.90 -20.72
N THR A 5 -8.95 28.50 -21.78
CA THR A 5 -8.22 28.93 -22.97
C THR A 5 -7.19 29.98 -22.57
N GLY A 6 -6.01 29.52 -22.18
CA GLY A 6 -4.84 30.36 -21.95
C GLY A 6 -4.46 31.07 -23.24
N THR A 7 -4.25 32.37 -23.13
CA THR A 7 -3.67 33.25 -24.16
C THR A 7 -2.54 32.55 -24.91
N ILE A 8 -2.70 32.40 -26.23
CA ILE A 8 -1.69 31.82 -27.12
C ILE A 8 -0.44 32.68 -26.99
N ASN A 9 0.61 32.12 -26.37
CA ASN A 9 1.91 32.75 -26.21
C ASN A 9 2.60 32.70 -27.57
N THR A 10 2.28 33.66 -28.44
CA THR A 10 2.80 33.68 -29.81
C THR A 10 4.23 34.19 -29.83
N TYR A 11 5.02 33.58 -30.69
CA TYR A 11 6.38 34.00 -31.03
C TYR A 11 6.40 35.37 -31.75
N SER A 12 7.54 36.07 -31.69
CA SER A 12 7.73 37.47 -32.13
C SER A 12 7.41 37.70 -33.62
N ALA A 13 6.74 38.83 -33.93
CA ALA A 13 6.29 39.21 -35.28
C ALA A 13 7.35 39.95 -36.13
N ASP A 14 8.56 40.14 -35.61
CA ASP A 14 9.56 41.09 -36.15
C ASP A 14 10.49 40.48 -37.22
N THR A 15 10.33 39.18 -37.51
CA THR A 15 11.22 38.39 -38.39
C THR A 15 10.65 38.20 -39.79
N THR A 16 9.34 38.06 -39.94
CA THR A 16 8.67 37.80 -41.24
C THR A 16 8.85 38.96 -42.22
N ALA A 17 8.74 40.20 -41.74
CA ALA A 17 8.96 41.40 -42.57
C ALA A 17 10.40 41.53 -43.09
N LYS A 18 11.39 40.96 -42.38
CA LYS A 18 12.80 40.97 -42.80
C LYS A 18 13.12 39.91 -43.84
N PHE A 19 12.35 38.82 -43.90
CA PHE A 19 12.49 37.81 -44.95
C PHE A 19 11.95 38.32 -46.28
N ASP A 20 10.79 38.99 -46.27
CA ASP A 20 10.19 39.59 -47.47
C ASP A 20 11.11 40.67 -48.10
N GLU A 21 11.79 41.47 -47.28
CA GLU A 21 12.77 42.47 -47.76
C GLU A 21 14.02 41.84 -48.39
N ILE A 22 14.52 40.73 -47.84
CA ILE A 22 15.68 40.00 -48.39
C ILE A 22 15.31 39.32 -49.72
N ASP A 23 14.08 38.81 -49.85
CA ASP A 23 13.59 38.16 -51.06
C ASP A 23 13.42 39.16 -52.21
N ASP A 24 12.91 40.36 -51.93
CA ASP A 24 12.81 41.46 -52.90
C ASP A 24 14.20 41.95 -53.37
N ASP A 25 15.17 42.05 -52.44
CA ASP A 25 16.55 42.45 -52.74
C ASP A 25 17.34 41.35 -53.48
N GLU A 26 17.09 40.07 -53.18
CA GLU A 26 17.64 38.92 -53.90
C GLU A 26 17.13 38.90 -55.35
N ALA A 27 15.81 39.04 -55.54
CA ALA A 27 15.19 39.08 -56.86
C ALA A 27 15.73 40.23 -57.73
N LYS A 28 15.92 41.41 -57.12
CA LYS A 28 16.51 42.57 -57.79
C LYS A 28 17.99 42.36 -58.15
N ALA A 29 18.78 41.75 -57.27
CA ALA A 29 20.18 41.42 -57.56
C ALA A 29 20.31 40.40 -58.71
N ILE A 30 19.36 39.45 -58.82
CA ILE A 30 19.27 38.50 -59.94
C ILE A 30 18.91 39.21 -61.25
N GLU A 31 17.94 40.14 -61.22
CA GLU A 31 17.56 40.96 -62.39
C GLU A 31 18.69 41.87 -62.87
N GLU A 32 19.52 42.36 -61.95
CA GLU A 32 20.71 43.19 -62.21
C GLU A 32 21.97 42.37 -62.56
N TYR A 33 21.87 41.04 -62.70
CA TYR A 33 22.98 40.10 -62.99
C TYR A 33 24.10 40.10 -61.93
N ASN A 34 23.82 40.57 -60.71
CA ASN A 34 24.78 40.60 -59.60
C ASN A 34 24.67 39.32 -58.75
N TYR A 35 25.23 38.23 -59.29
CA TYR A 35 25.13 36.90 -58.67
C TYR A 35 25.89 36.78 -57.34
N GLU A 36 26.97 37.54 -57.13
CA GLU A 36 27.71 37.55 -55.87
C GLU A 36 26.86 38.12 -54.73
N GLN A 37 26.08 39.17 -55.02
CA GLN A 37 25.14 39.77 -54.08
C GLN A 37 23.93 38.87 -53.84
N ALA A 38 23.40 38.23 -54.89
CA ALA A 38 22.32 37.25 -54.76
C ALA A 38 22.74 36.04 -53.90
N GLU A 39 23.95 35.50 -54.10
CA GLU A 39 24.48 34.40 -53.28
C GLU A 39 24.68 34.79 -51.82
N PHE A 40 25.16 36.01 -51.55
CA PHE A 40 25.29 36.53 -50.19
C PHE A 40 23.92 36.69 -49.50
N LEU A 41 22.93 37.25 -50.19
CA LEU A 41 21.57 37.42 -49.67
C LEU A 41 20.90 36.06 -49.42
N TYR A 42 21.05 35.10 -50.34
CA TYR A 42 20.57 33.74 -50.17
C TYR A 42 21.20 33.05 -48.95
N ASN A 43 22.53 33.12 -48.79
CA ASN A 43 23.23 32.51 -47.66
C ASN A 43 22.86 33.20 -46.32
N SER A 44 22.72 34.52 -46.33
CA SER A 44 22.24 35.29 -45.18
C SER A 44 20.82 34.87 -44.78
N ARG A 45 19.93 34.67 -45.75
CA ARG A 45 18.57 34.16 -45.54
C ARG A 45 18.58 32.76 -44.93
N CYS A 46 19.41 31.84 -45.45
CA CYS A 46 19.54 30.49 -44.89
C CYS A 46 19.97 30.52 -43.42
N VAL A 47 20.98 31.33 -43.07
CA VAL A 47 21.46 31.47 -41.69
C VAL A 47 20.40 32.08 -40.78
N MET A 48 19.67 33.10 -41.26
CA MET A 48 18.57 33.70 -40.50
C MET A 48 17.41 32.73 -40.29
N ALA A 49 17.04 31.94 -41.30
CA ALA A 49 16.01 30.92 -41.20
C ALA A 49 16.40 29.81 -40.21
N GLU A 50 17.65 29.36 -40.22
CA GLU A 50 18.17 28.37 -39.26
C GLU A 50 18.17 28.91 -37.82
N ALA A 51 18.59 30.16 -37.61
CA ALA A 51 18.55 30.81 -36.30
C ALA A 51 17.12 30.92 -35.77
N HIS A 52 16.18 31.32 -36.63
CA HIS A 52 14.76 31.44 -36.31
C HIS A 52 14.12 30.08 -35.96
N ILE A 53 14.43 29.02 -36.72
CA ILE A 53 14.00 27.65 -36.40
C ILE A 53 14.56 27.20 -35.06
N THR A 54 15.81 27.54 -34.75
CA THR A 54 16.48 27.15 -33.49
C THR A 54 15.85 27.86 -32.30
N GLU A 55 15.56 29.16 -32.42
CA GLU A 55 14.90 29.94 -31.38
C GLU A 55 13.46 29.46 -31.14
N ALA A 56 12.70 29.12 -32.19
CA ALA A 56 11.38 28.50 -32.07
C ALA A 56 11.45 27.12 -31.38
N LYS A 57 12.43 26.28 -31.71
CA LYS A 57 12.65 25.00 -31.02
C LYS A 57 12.92 25.19 -29.54
N ASN A 58 13.82 26.10 -29.19
CA ASN A 58 14.15 26.40 -27.79
C ASN A 58 12.91 26.91 -27.02
N HIS A 59 12.09 27.75 -27.65
CA HIS A 59 10.85 28.24 -27.05
C HIS A 59 9.88 27.11 -26.69
N TYR A 60 9.65 26.17 -27.61
CA TYR A 60 8.78 25.02 -27.36
C TYR A 60 9.42 23.97 -26.45
N GLU A 61 10.74 23.88 -26.39
CA GLU A 61 11.46 23.09 -25.38
C GLU A 61 11.27 23.66 -23.96
N ASP A 62 11.36 24.98 -23.79
CA ASP A 62 11.08 25.66 -22.52
C ASP A 62 9.62 25.45 -22.09
N GLN A 63 8.67 25.50 -23.04
CA GLN A 63 7.27 25.18 -22.75
C GLN A 63 7.11 23.72 -22.31
N ARG A 64 7.73 22.78 -23.02
CA ARG A 64 7.72 21.36 -22.65
C ARG A 64 8.28 21.13 -21.25
N GLN A 65 9.37 21.80 -20.91
CA GLN A 65 9.96 21.70 -19.58
C GLN A 65 9.01 22.19 -18.49
N LYS A 66 8.31 23.31 -18.72
CA LYS A 66 7.27 23.81 -17.79
C LYS A 66 6.11 22.83 -17.64
N TYR A 67 5.70 22.14 -18.70
CA TYR A 67 4.68 21.09 -18.61
C TYR A 67 5.19 19.91 -17.77
N ASN A 68 6.41 19.43 -18.02
CA ASN A 68 7.02 18.35 -17.25
C ASN A 68 7.11 18.69 -15.76
N ASP A 69 7.57 19.90 -15.41
CA ASP A 69 7.67 20.35 -14.02
C ASP A 69 6.29 20.32 -13.32
N ARG A 70 5.25 20.79 -14.02
CA ARG A 70 3.86 20.74 -13.51
C ARG A 70 3.36 19.30 -13.34
N PHE A 71 3.66 18.40 -14.26
CA PHE A 71 3.25 17.00 -14.15
C PHE A 71 3.97 16.30 -13.00
N LEU A 72 5.25 16.59 -12.79
CA LEU A 72 6.00 16.09 -11.64
C LEU A 72 5.42 16.58 -10.32
N ASP A 73 5.06 17.87 -10.21
CA ASP A 73 4.39 18.43 -9.03
C ASP A 73 3.05 17.75 -8.76
N LEU A 74 2.24 17.55 -9.81
CA LEU A 74 0.96 16.83 -9.72
C LEU A 74 1.14 15.37 -9.29
N LEU A 75 2.11 14.66 -9.86
CA LEU A 75 2.43 13.29 -9.48
C LEU A 75 2.86 13.20 -8.02
N ASN A 76 3.72 14.11 -7.57
CA ASN A 76 4.16 14.18 -6.17
C ASN A 76 2.96 14.46 -5.23
N GLN A 77 2.08 15.38 -5.61
CA GLN A 77 0.86 15.65 -4.85
C GLN A 77 -0.04 14.42 -4.77
N LYS A 78 -0.23 13.69 -5.87
CA LYS A 78 -1.03 12.46 -5.91
C LYS A 78 -0.43 11.36 -5.06
N ARG A 79 0.89 11.14 -5.13
CA ARG A 79 1.60 10.18 -4.27
C ARG A 79 1.45 10.54 -2.79
N SER A 80 1.58 11.81 -2.42
CA SER A 80 1.36 12.27 -1.04
C SER A 80 -0.07 11.99 -0.57
N GLN A 81 -1.08 12.28 -1.40
CA GLN A 81 -2.48 12.00 -1.08
C GLN A 81 -2.75 10.48 -0.94
N ASN A 82 -2.14 9.65 -1.77
CA ASN A 82 -2.26 8.19 -1.67
C ASN A 82 -1.59 7.68 -0.38
N GLN A 83 -0.43 8.23 -0.03
CA GLN A 83 0.29 7.91 1.19
C GLN A 83 -0.51 8.27 2.45
N GLU A 84 -1.07 9.49 2.51
CA GLU A 84 -1.92 9.93 3.62
C GLU A 84 -3.15 9.03 3.81
N LYS A 85 -3.78 8.60 2.71
CA LYS A 85 -4.90 7.65 2.76
C LYS A 85 -4.47 6.30 3.29
N PHE A 86 -3.34 5.78 2.82
CA PHE A 86 -2.78 4.52 3.32
C PHE A 86 -2.50 4.58 4.82
N GLU A 87 -1.87 5.67 5.28
CA GLU A 87 -1.56 5.88 6.71
C GLU A 87 -2.85 5.95 7.53
N HIS A 88 -3.86 6.68 7.06
CA HIS A 88 -5.16 6.74 7.70
C HIS A 88 -5.85 5.37 7.80
N ASP A 89 -5.88 4.61 6.70
CA ASP A 89 -6.46 3.27 6.65
C ASP A 89 -5.73 2.30 7.61
N CYS A 90 -4.40 2.43 7.72
CA CYS A 90 -3.59 1.66 8.66
C CYS A 90 -3.89 2.03 10.11
N GLU A 91 -4.04 3.31 10.43
CA GLU A 91 -4.42 3.77 11.76
C GLU A 91 -5.81 3.27 12.17
N GLU A 92 -6.80 3.37 11.28
CA GLU A 92 -8.13 2.81 11.52
C GLU A 92 -8.07 1.30 11.77
N ALA A 93 -7.30 0.56 10.96
CA ALA A 93 -7.13 -0.87 11.14
C ALA A 93 -6.47 -1.23 12.47
N ARG A 94 -5.48 -0.44 12.92
CA ARG A 94 -4.84 -0.61 14.23
C ARG A 94 -5.81 -0.36 15.38
N GLN A 95 -6.63 0.68 15.29
CA GLN A 95 -7.66 0.97 16.30
C GLN A 95 -8.69 -0.17 16.37
N ARG A 96 -9.15 -0.68 15.22
CA ARG A 96 -10.06 -1.84 15.15
C ARG A 96 -9.41 -3.10 15.74
N LEU A 97 -8.13 -3.33 15.46
CA LEU A 97 -7.39 -4.45 16.05
C LEU A 97 -7.34 -4.32 17.58
N GLN A 98 -6.98 -3.14 18.08
CA GLN A 98 -6.89 -2.89 19.52
C GLN A 98 -8.24 -3.15 20.22
N GLN A 99 -9.34 -2.65 19.66
CA GLN A 99 -10.68 -2.92 20.18
C GLN A 99 -10.99 -4.43 20.22
N ARG A 100 -10.71 -5.15 19.13
CA ARG A 100 -10.92 -6.61 19.09
C ARG A 100 -10.05 -7.37 20.10
N ILE A 101 -8.82 -6.93 20.33
CA ILE A 101 -7.95 -7.51 21.35
C ILE A 101 -8.52 -7.26 22.76
N GLU A 102 -9.04 -6.06 23.02
CA GLU A 102 -9.69 -5.73 24.29
C GLU A 102 -10.95 -6.59 24.50
N ASP A 103 -11.78 -6.76 23.48
CA ASP A 103 -12.96 -7.62 23.50
C ASP A 103 -12.60 -9.09 23.74
N LEU A 104 -11.56 -9.61 23.06
CA LEU A 104 -11.11 -10.99 23.25
C LEU A 104 -10.58 -11.22 24.66
N ASN A 105 -9.82 -10.25 25.20
CA ASN A 105 -9.34 -10.28 26.58
C ASN A 105 -10.49 -10.27 27.59
N ALA A 106 -11.53 -9.48 27.35
CA ALA A 106 -12.72 -9.45 28.19
C ALA A 106 -13.43 -10.81 28.16
N SER A 107 -13.65 -11.37 26.97
CA SER A 107 -14.25 -12.69 26.79
C SER A 107 -13.45 -13.80 27.48
N GLN A 108 -12.11 -13.77 27.38
CA GLN A 108 -11.25 -14.73 28.07
C GLN A 108 -11.38 -14.64 29.59
N LYS A 109 -11.46 -13.42 30.15
CA LYS A 109 -11.65 -13.23 31.60
C LYS A 109 -13.00 -13.75 32.07
N ASP A 110 -14.06 -13.50 31.31
CA ASP A 110 -15.40 -13.97 31.64
C ASP A 110 -15.46 -15.49 31.62
N GLU A 111 -14.91 -16.12 30.58
CA GLU A 111 -14.85 -17.59 30.50
C GLU A 111 -13.99 -18.20 31.61
N LEU A 112 -12.83 -17.58 31.93
CA LEU A 112 -11.98 -18.01 33.03
C LEU A 112 -12.74 -17.98 34.35
N HIS A 113 -13.46 -16.89 34.62
CA HIS A 113 -14.27 -16.76 35.84
C HIS A 113 -15.40 -17.77 35.90
N GLU A 114 -16.06 -18.05 34.77
CA GLU A 114 -17.10 -19.07 34.71
C GLU A 114 -16.53 -20.47 34.98
N LEU A 115 -15.43 -20.82 34.33
CA LEU A 115 -14.77 -22.12 34.49
C LEU A 115 -14.24 -22.31 35.91
N GLU A 116 -13.66 -21.26 36.50
CA GLU A 116 -13.24 -21.24 37.90
C GLU A 116 -14.43 -21.43 38.85
N GLY A 117 -15.55 -20.75 38.59
CA GLY A 117 -16.80 -20.91 39.35
C GLY A 117 -17.27 -22.36 39.34
N ARG A 118 -17.38 -22.96 38.15
CA ARG A 118 -17.76 -24.37 37.97
C ARG A 118 -16.80 -25.32 38.67
N TRP A 119 -15.49 -25.07 38.61
CA TRP A 119 -14.49 -25.86 39.31
C TRP A 119 -14.69 -25.81 40.83
N ARG A 120 -14.89 -24.62 41.40
CA ARG A 120 -15.13 -24.44 42.85
C ARG A 120 -16.42 -25.15 43.28
N GLU A 121 -17.48 -25.05 42.50
CA GLU A 121 -18.76 -25.72 42.77
C GLU A 121 -18.63 -27.24 42.72
N ALA A 122 -18.00 -27.79 41.67
CA ALA A 122 -17.77 -29.22 41.54
C ALA A 122 -16.93 -29.76 42.69
N ARG A 123 -15.88 -29.03 43.08
CA ARG A 123 -15.01 -29.38 44.22
C ARG A 123 -15.76 -29.33 45.54
N SER A 124 -16.60 -28.32 45.75
CA SER A 124 -17.47 -28.20 46.93
C SER A 124 -18.43 -29.39 47.01
N TYR A 125 -19.09 -29.72 45.90
CA TYR A 125 -19.99 -30.87 45.81
C TYR A 125 -19.29 -32.18 46.17
N GLN A 126 -18.09 -32.43 45.64
CA GLN A 126 -17.31 -33.63 45.98
C GLN A 126 -16.96 -33.68 47.47
N ARG A 127 -16.59 -32.54 48.08
CA ARG A 127 -16.35 -32.47 49.54
C ARG A 127 -17.60 -32.83 50.34
N THR A 128 -18.76 -32.27 49.99
CA THR A 128 -20.01 -32.59 50.67
C THR A 128 -20.39 -34.07 50.53
N GLN A 129 -20.12 -34.68 49.36
CA GLN A 129 -20.33 -36.12 49.17
C GLN A 129 -19.40 -36.95 50.05
N ILE A 130 -18.13 -36.56 50.17
CA ILE A 130 -17.17 -37.24 51.06
C ILE A 130 -17.64 -37.13 52.52
N GLU A 131 -18.04 -35.95 52.98
CA GLU A 131 -18.58 -35.74 54.33
C GLU A 131 -19.79 -36.63 54.61
N LYS A 132 -20.78 -36.65 53.69
CA LYS A 132 -21.95 -37.54 53.80
C LYS A 132 -21.56 -39.02 53.89
N THR A 133 -20.56 -39.47 53.12
CA THR A 133 -20.08 -40.85 53.21
C THR A 133 -19.42 -41.15 54.56
N VAL A 134 -18.66 -40.21 55.11
CA VAL A 134 -18.04 -40.34 56.44
C VAL A 134 -19.12 -40.41 57.53
N GLU A 135 -20.10 -39.50 57.50
CA GLU A 135 -21.23 -39.50 58.44
C GLU A 135 -22.02 -40.81 58.37
N THR A 136 -22.30 -41.31 57.17
CA THR A 136 -23.02 -42.57 56.95
C THR A 136 -22.24 -43.77 57.50
N LEU A 137 -20.92 -43.81 57.31
CA LEU A 137 -20.09 -44.88 57.87
C LEU A 137 -20.04 -44.81 59.40
N LEU A 138 -19.97 -43.61 59.98
CA LEU A 138 -19.99 -43.41 61.42
C LEU A 138 -21.34 -43.81 62.04
N SER A 139 -22.47 -43.40 61.46
CA SER A 139 -23.81 -43.77 61.94
C SER A 139 -24.04 -45.29 61.81
N SER A 140 -23.61 -45.89 60.71
CA SER A 140 -23.64 -47.35 60.51
C SER A 140 -22.80 -48.09 61.55
N SER A 141 -21.62 -47.57 61.89
CA SER A 141 -20.77 -48.14 62.94
C SER A 141 -21.45 -48.12 64.33
N GLN A 142 -22.19 -47.06 64.65
CA GLN A 142 -22.94 -46.97 65.90
C GLN A 142 -24.08 -47.99 65.94
N LEU A 143 -24.80 -48.18 64.82
CA LEU A 143 -25.86 -49.19 64.73
C LEU A 143 -25.32 -50.62 64.91
N LEU A 144 -24.19 -50.93 64.28
CA LEU A 144 -23.50 -52.22 64.44
C LEU A 144 -23.04 -52.44 65.88
N ALA A 145 -22.54 -51.41 66.55
CA ALA A 145 -22.17 -51.48 67.97
C ALA A 145 -23.38 -51.75 68.87
N LYS A 146 -24.53 -51.11 68.61
CA LYS A 146 -25.80 -51.34 69.33
C LYS A 146 -26.34 -52.76 69.15
N SER A 147 -26.02 -53.42 68.04
CA SER A 147 -26.35 -54.82 67.78
C SER A 147 -25.26 -55.81 68.23
N HIS A 148 -24.30 -55.36 69.05
CA HIS A 148 -23.19 -56.14 69.59
C HIS A 148 -22.21 -56.71 68.55
N ARG A 149 -22.23 -56.21 67.30
CA ARG A 149 -21.28 -56.58 66.23
C ARG A 149 -20.03 -55.68 66.28
N TYR A 150 -19.27 -55.77 67.36
CA TYR A 150 -18.20 -54.81 67.67
C TYR A 150 -17.04 -54.81 66.67
N GLN A 151 -16.62 -55.97 66.15
CA GLN A 151 -15.52 -56.01 65.19
C GLN A 151 -15.85 -55.27 63.89
N GLU A 152 -17.07 -55.44 63.38
CA GLU A 152 -17.54 -54.74 62.18
C GLU A 152 -17.74 -53.24 62.43
N ALA A 153 -18.24 -52.88 63.62
CA ALA A 153 -18.36 -51.49 64.03
C ALA A 153 -17.00 -50.78 64.08
N ILE A 154 -15.97 -51.43 64.63
CA ILE A 154 -14.59 -50.90 64.67
C ILE A 154 -14.06 -50.72 63.24
N ALA A 155 -14.24 -51.72 62.37
CA ALA A 155 -13.80 -51.64 60.97
C ALA A 155 -14.45 -50.48 60.21
N MET A 156 -15.78 -50.30 60.36
CA MET A 156 -16.52 -49.18 59.73
C MET A 156 -16.05 -47.81 60.25
N ARG A 157 -15.85 -47.67 61.57
CA ARG A 157 -15.33 -46.45 62.19
C ARG A 157 -13.93 -46.11 61.69
N ASP A 158 -13.04 -47.08 61.66
CA ASP A 158 -11.65 -46.88 61.27
C ASP A 158 -11.54 -46.54 59.78
N LYS A 159 -12.41 -47.12 58.93
CA LYS A 159 -12.58 -46.70 57.53
C LYS A 159 -13.04 -45.25 57.41
N ALA A 160 -14.05 -44.84 58.16
CA ALA A 160 -14.54 -43.45 58.16
C ALA A 160 -13.46 -42.46 58.62
N ARG A 161 -12.75 -42.77 59.71
CA ARG A 161 -11.61 -41.97 60.21
C ARG A 161 -10.45 -41.96 59.22
N GLY A 162 -10.22 -43.06 58.51
CA GLY A 162 -9.24 -43.15 57.45
C GLY A 162 -9.54 -42.18 56.31
N ILE A 163 -10.80 -42.06 55.91
CA ILE A 163 -11.24 -41.08 54.90
C ILE A 163 -11.10 -39.66 55.44
N GLN A 164 -11.53 -39.41 56.68
CA GLN A 164 -11.50 -38.07 57.29
C GLN A 164 -10.08 -37.52 57.51
N ARG A 165 -9.10 -38.40 57.77
CA ARG A 165 -7.70 -38.02 57.96
C ARG A 165 -6.92 -37.85 56.65
N ARG A 166 -7.48 -38.25 55.51
CA ARG A 166 -6.81 -38.07 54.21
C ARG A 166 -6.79 -36.58 53.86
N GLN A 167 -5.59 -36.05 53.59
CA GLN A 167 -5.42 -34.69 53.10
C GLN A 167 -5.85 -34.53 51.64
N ARG A 168 -5.76 -35.60 50.84
CA ARG A 168 -6.22 -35.65 49.44
C ARG A 168 -7.17 -36.81 49.22
N HIS A 169 -8.27 -36.53 48.55
CA HIS A 169 -9.28 -37.53 48.21
C HIS A 169 -9.24 -37.81 46.70
N PRO A 170 -9.15 -39.07 46.26
CA PRO A 170 -9.01 -39.40 44.83
C PRO A 170 -10.06 -38.76 43.94
N LYS A 171 -11.33 -38.72 44.37
CA LYS A 171 -12.42 -38.04 43.63
C LYS A 171 -12.24 -36.52 43.46
N ILE A 172 -11.54 -35.87 44.40
CA ILE A 172 -11.20 -34.45 44.27
C ILE A 172 -10.04 -34.31 43.28
N ASP A 173 -9.05 -35.20 43.35
CA ASP A 173 -7.91 -35.18 42.42
C ASP A 173 -8.36 -35.46 40.97
N GLU A 174 -9.30 -36.39 40.76
CA GLU A 174 -9.94 -36.64 39.46
C GLU A 174 -10.67 -35.39 38.94
N CYS A 175 -11.48 -34.75 39.78
CA CYS A 175 -12.15 -33.50 39.43
C CYS A 175 -11.14 -32.38 39.09
N ASP A 176 -10.08 -32.22 39.87
CA ASP A 176 -9.05 -31.22 39.63
C ASP A 176 -8.32 -31.50 38.29
N ALA A 177 -8.09 -32.77 37.94
CA ALA A 177 -7.49 -33.16 36.66
C ALA A 177 -8.39 -32.85 35.45
N ASP A 178 -9.69 -33.14 35.54
CA ASP A 178 -10.64 -32.85 34.47
C ASP A 178 -10.72 -31.35 34.16
N PHE A 179 -10.78 -30.51 35.21
CA PHE A 179 -10.79 -29.06 35.04
C PHE A 179 -9.44 -28.53 34.57
N GLN A 180 -8.32 -29.12 35.00
CA GLN A 180 -7.00 -28.75 34.50
C GLN A 180 -6.91 -28.94 32.98
N GLU A 181 -7.48 -30.02 32.44
CA GLU A 181 -7.53 -30.25 31.01
C GLU A 181 -8.43 -29.23 30.30
N GLN A 182 -9.59 -28.90 30.87
CA GLN A 182 -10.46 -27.85 30.35
C GLN A 182 -9.78 -26.48 30.31
N PHE A 183 -9.04 -26.10 31.36
CA PHE A 183 -8.28 -24.85 31.38
C PHE A 183 -7.21 -24.83 30.29
N LYS A 184 -6.50 -25.94 30.05
CA LYS A 184 -5.51 -26.03 28.96
C LYS A 184 -6.16 -25.84 27.59
N GLN A 185 -7.27 -26.52 27.34
CA GLN A 185 -7.99 -26.40 26.06
C GLN A 185 -8.53 -24.99 25.85
N MET A 186 -9.07 -24.38 26.90
CA MET A 186 -9.52 -22.99 26.90
C MET A 186 -8.37 -22.03 26.54
N LEU A 187 -7.21 -22.17 27.20
CA LEU A 187 -6.03 -21.35 26.92
C LEU A 187 -5.55 -21.51 25.48
N LEU A 188 -5.44 -22.74 24.98
CA LEU A 188 -5.01 -23.04 23.62
C LEU A 188 -5.95 -22.45 22.57
N ARG A 189 -7.26 -22.53 22.79
CA ARG A 189 -8.24 -21.91 21.89
C ARG A 189 -8.14 -20.38 21.88
N HIS A 190 -7.92 -19.76 23.04
CA HIS A 190 -7.73 -18.29 23.11
C HIS A 190 -6.41 -17.86 22.46
N GLU A 191 -5.34 -18.62 22.64
CA GLU A 191 -4.06 -18.39 21.96
C GLU A 191 -4.23 -18.42 20.44
N GLN A 192 -4.90 -19.46 19.91
CA GLN A 192 -5.24 -19.54 18.48
C GLN A 192 -6.08 -18.36 18.00
N ALA A 193 -7.08 -17.93 18.79
CA ALA A 193 -7.92 -16.79 18.43
C ALA A 193 -7.11 -15.47 18.36
N PHE A 194 -6.13 -15.28 19.24
CA PHE A 194 -5.21 -14.14 19.16
C PHE A 194 -4.30 -14.22 17.92
N GLU A 195 -3.72 -15.39 17.66
CA GLU A 195 -2.87 -15.61 16.47
C GLU A 195 -3.64 -15.35 15.17
N GLU A 196 -4.86 -15.88 15.05
CA GLU A 196 -5.73 -15.64 13.90
C GLU A 196 -6.05 -14.16 13.72
N LEU A 197 -6.34 -13.45 14.81
CA LEU A 197 -6.63 -12.02 14.76
C LEU A 197 -5.43 -11.19 14.29
N ILE A 198 -4.23 -11.52 14.77
CA ILE A 198 -2.97 -10.89 14.34
C ILE A 198 -2.74 -11.18 12.86
N ALA A 199 -2.87 -12.44 12.43
CA ALA A 199 -2.68 -12.83 11.03
C ALA A 199 -3.67 -12.13 10.09
N GLN A 200 -4.94 -12.00 10.50
CA GLN A 200 -5.94 -11.24 9.74
C GLN A 200 -5.57 -9.76 9.60
N HIS A 201 -5.03 -9.14 10.67
CA HIS A 201 -4.58 -7.76 10.62
C HIS A 201 -3.36 -7.58 9.71
N GLU A 202 -2.35 -8.46 9.81
CA GLU A 202 -1.20 -8.44 8.92
C GLU A 202 -1.59 -8.60 7.45
N ALA A 203 -2.52 -9.51 7.14
CA ALA A 203 -3.05 -9.67 5.79
C ALA A 203 -3.76 -8.40 5.29
N LEU A 204 -4.49 -7.70 6.17
CA LEU A 204 -5.15 -6.44 5.84
C LEU A 204 -4.13 -5.32 5.54
N ILE A 205 -3.06 -5.21 6.32
CA ILE A 205 -1.99 -4.23 6.08
C ILE A 205 -1.32 -4.49 4.72
N ARG A 206 -0.99 -5.75 4.41
CA ARG A 206 -0.43 -6.11 3.09
C ARG A 206 -1.36 -5.70 1.94
N LEU A 207 -2.67 -5.92 2.11
CA LEU A 207 -3.65 -5.50 1.11
C LEU A 207 -3.70 -3.97 0.94
N PHE A 208 -3.47 -3.19 2.00
CA PHE A 208 -3.34 -1.74 1.88
C PHE A 208 -2.04 -1.33 1.19
N GLU A 209 -0.93 -2.03 1.44
CA GLU A 209 0.34 -1.80 0.75
C GLU A 209 0.20 -2.05 -0.76
N GLU A 210 -0.42 -3.18 -1.14
CA GLU A 210 -0.71 -3.50 -2.55
C GLU A 210 -1.61 -2.44 -3.20
N LYS A 211 -2.61 -1.93 -2.48
CA LYS A 211 -3.47 -0.85 -2.98
C LYS A 211 -2.71 0.47 -3.17
N LEU A 212 -1.82 0.81 -2.26
CA LEU A 212 -0.97 2.00 -2.36
C LEU A 212 -0.06 1.88 -3.59
N GLU A 213 0.59 0.73 -3.77
CA GLU A 213 1.43 0.47 -4.94
C GLU A 213 0.62 0.58 -6.25
N ALA A 214 -0.54 -0.06 -6.32
CA ALA A 214 -1.42 0.03 -7.48
C ALA A 214 -1.88 1.46 -7.78
N ALA A 215 -2.21 2.24 -6.75
CA ALA A 215 -2.62 3.64 -6.90
C ALA A 215 -1.46 4.52 -7.40
N ASN A 216 -0.24 4.28 -6.91
CA ASN A 216 0.96 4.99 -7.35
C ASN A 216 1.32 4.63 -8.80
N ASN A 217 1.28 3.35 -9.17
CA ASN A 217 1.49 2.90 -10.55
C ASN A 217 0.45 3.51 -11.50
N THR A 218 -0.79 3.64 -11.07
CA THR A 218 -1.85 4.30 -11.85
C THR A 218 -1.55 5.79 -12.05
N ALA A 219 -1.14 6.49 -10.98
CA ALA A 219 -0.78 7.90 -11.07
C ALA A 219 0.45 8.14 -11.97
N GLU A 220 1.44 7.24 -11.95
CA GLU A 220 2.59 7.28 -12.86
C GLU A 220 2.17 7.06 -14.31
N ALA A 221 1.30 6.09 -14.58
CA ALA A 221 0.78 5.85 -15.91
C ALA A 221 -0.01 7.06 -16.45
N GLU A 222 -0.84 7.69 -15.62
CA GLU A 222 -1.54 8.93 -15.97
C GLU A 222 -0.55 10.07 -16.29
N CYS A 223 0.50 10.24 -15.47
CA CYS A 223 1.55 11.23 -15.72
C CYS A 223 2.24 11.02 -17.08
N HIS A 224 2.58 9.78 -17.43
CA HIS A 224 3.18 9.46 -18.74
C HIS A 224 2.24 9.71 -19.92
N ILE A 225 0.94 9.50 -19.72
CA ILE A 225 -0.07 9.81 -20.73
C ILE A 225 -0.13 11.33 -20.93
N ASP A 226 -0.15 12.11 -19.85
CA ASP A 226 -0.17 13.57 -19.90
C ASP A 226 1.11 14.16 -20.54
N GLU A 227 2.28 13.60 -20.23
CA GLU A 227 3.56 13.93 -20.89
C GLU A 227 3.50 13.71 -22.42
N ALA A 228 2.87 12.62 -22.85
CA ALA A 228 2.68 12.33 -24.26
C ALA A 228 1.71 13.32 -24.94
N TYR A 229 0.62 13.69 -24.26
CA TYR A 229 -0.33 14.69 -24.76
C TYR A 229 0.28 16.09 -24.84
N ALA A 230 1.15 16.49 -23.91
CA ALA A 230 1.82 17.78 -23.97
C ALA A 230 2.68 17.94 -25.24
N SER A 231 3.31 16.86 -25.71
CA SER A 231 4.06 16.87 -26.97
C SER A 231 3.14 17.07 -28.18
N VAL A 232 1.92 16.54 -28.14
CA VAL A 232 0.89 16.74 -29.18
C VAL A 232 0.37 18.17 -29.15
N GLU A 233 0.07 18.71 -27.97
CA GLU A 233 -0.37 20.10 -27.79
C GLU A 233 0.68 21.10 -28.31
N ILE A 234 1.98 20.84 -28.08
CA ILE A 234 3.08 21.63 -28.64
C ILE A 234 3.11 21.57 -30.17
N MET A 235 2.90 20.39 -30.77
CA MET A 235 2.84 20.26 -32.23
C MET A 235 1.62 20.98 -32.82
N ASP A 236 0.45 20.87 -32.20
CA ASP A 236 -0.77 21.53 -32.66
C ASP A 236 -0.66 23.07 -32.52
N THR A 237 -0.10 23.56 -31.42
CA THR A 237 0.14 25.00 -31.22
C THR A 237 1.17 25.54 -32.22
N ALA A 238 2.22 24.80 -32.54
CA ALA A 238 3.19 25.18 -33.58
C ALA A 238 2.56 25.22 -34.99
N LEU A 239 1.63 24.32 -35.30
CA LEU A 239 0.91 24.29 -36.60
C LEU A 239 -0.13 25.41 -36.73
N LEU A 240 -0.76 25.78 -35.62
CA LEU A 240 -1.77 26.85 -35.57
C LEU A 240 -1.15 28.25 -35.46
N ASP A 241 0.15 28.36 -35.16
CA ASP A 241 0.85 29.64 -35.14
C ASP A 241 1.05 30.17 -36.56
N THR A 242 0.13 31.04 -36.99
CA THR A 242 0.15 31.67 -38.31
C THR A 242 1.35 32.60 -38.51
N LYS A 243 2.11 32.92 -37.45
CA LYS A 243 3.25 33.84 -37.51
C LYS A 243 4.56 33.14 -37.92
N ASN A 244 4.63 31.81 -37.77
CA ASN A 244 5.86 31.02 -37.90
C ASN A 244 5.68 29.76 -38.77
N GLN A 245 4.98 29.87 -39.90
CA GLN A 245 4.71 28.73 -40.78
C GLN A 245 5.99 28.02 -41.26
N ASP A 246 7.06 28.77 -41.51
CA ASP A 246 8.35 28.21 -41.96
C ASP A 246 9.07 27.40 -40.88
N ALA A 247 8.85 27.73 -39.60
CA ALA A 247 9.40 27.01 -38.45
C ALA A 247 8.49 25.88 -37.95
N ALA A 248 7.20 25.88 -38.33
CA ALA A 248 6.21 24.90 -37.86
C ALA A 248 6.58 23.45 -38.25
N VAL A 249 6.98 23.21 -39.50
CA VAL A 249 7.34 21.86 -39.97
C VAL A 249 8.61 21.33 -39.25
N PRO A 250 9.72 22.10 -39.14
CA PRO A 250 10.89 21.72 -38.34
C PRO A 250 10.59 21.45 -36.86
N VAL A 251 9.71 22.23 -36.24
CA VAL A 251 9.30 22.06 -34.84
C VAL A 251 8.47 20.78 -34.68
N VAL A 252 7.48 20.55 -35.54
CA VAL A 252 6.66 19.32 -35.52
C VAL A 252 7.53 18.07 -35.74
N GLN A 253 8.51 18.15 -36.64
CA GLN A 253 9.46 17.05 -36.83
C GLN A 253 10.28 16.78 -35.57
N HIS A 254 10.72 17.81 -34.85
CA HIS A 254 11.49 17.69 -33.61
C HIS A 254 10.70 17.01 -32.47
N PHE A 255 9.43 17.36 -32.30
CA PHE A 255 8.57 16.78 -31.26
C PHE A 255 7.81 15.53 -31.71
N SER A 256 7.90 15.14 -32.98
CA SER A 256 7.28 13.93 -33.50
C SER A 256 7.89 12.67 -32.87
N PRO A 257 7.05 11.67 -32.50
CA PRO A 257 7.53 10.36 -32.07
C PRO A 257 8.46 9.67 -33.08
N ARG A 258 8.40 10.06 -34.36
CA ARG A 258 9.24 9.51 -35.44
C ARG A 258 10.68 9.99 -35.39
N ALA A 259 10.96 11.21 -34.93
CA ALA A 259 12.33 11.71 -34.79
C ALA A 259 13.11 10.97 -33.68
N ASN A 260 12.42 10.55 -32.61
CA ASN A 260 13.02 9.86 -31.48
C ASN A 260 13.33 8.37 -31.72
N LYS A 261 12.90 7.76 -32.84
CA LYS A 261 13.25 6.37 -33.19
C LYS A 261 14.74 6.18 -33.47
N SER A 262 15.44 7.22 -33.93
CA SER A 262 16.90 7.17 -34.16
C SER A 262 17.71 7.15 -32.85
N ARG A 263 17.16 7.73 -31.76
CA ARG A 263 17.82 7.76 -30.43
C ARG A 263 17.47 6.59 -29.51
N ARG A 264 16.26 6.02 -29.58
CA ARG A 264 15.85 4.88 -28.71
C ARG A 264 16.60 3.57 -28.99
N GLY A 265 17.17 3.40 -30.18
CA GLY A 265 17.99 2.22 -30.52
C GLY A 265 19.29 2.08 -29.71
N LEU A 266 19.73 3.14 -29.01
CA LEU A 266 20.98 3.16 -28.24
C LEU A 266 20.79 3.14 -26.71
N GLN A 267 19.61 3.48 -26.20
CA GLN A 267 19.32 3.39 -24.75
C GLN A 267 18.70 2.06 -24.33
N SER A 268 18.06 1.34 -25.25
CA SER A 268 17.51 0.01 -24.96
C SER A 268 18.58 -1.08 -24.80
N SER A 269 19.80 -0.88 -25.32
CA SER A 269 20.89 -1.86 -25.17
C SER A 269 21.58 -1.73 -23.81
N LEU A 270 21.71 -0.52 -23.27
CA LEU A 270 22.35 -0.28 -21.96
C LEU A 270 21.55 -0.84 -20.79
N VAL A 271 20.21 -0.83 -20.86
CA VAL A 271 19.35 -1.38 -19.80
C VAL A 271 19.22 -2.91 -19.87
N LEU A 272 19.57 -3.52 -21.01
CA LEU A 272 19.58 -4.98 -21.16
C LEU A 272 20.96 -5.60 -20.82
N GLU A 273 22.08 -4.91 -21.07
CA GLU A 273 23.42 -5.39 -20.67
C GLU A 273 23.61 -5.36 -19.13
N GLU A 274 23.10 -4.36 -18.41
CA GLU A 274 23.23 -4.32 -16.93
C GLU A 274 22.43 -5.41 -16.21
N ARG A 275 21.43 -6.03 -16.86
CA ARG A 275 20.67 -7.16 -16.29
C ARG A 275 21.27 -8.53 -16.56
N GLU A 276 22.10 -8.69 -17.59
CA GLU A 276 22.80 -9.96 -17.85
C GLU A 276 24.08 -10.10 -17.01
N ASP A 277 24.75 -8.99 -16.68
CA ASP A 277 25.95 -9.02 -15.82
C ASP A 277 25.63 -9.20 -14.33
N ALA A 278 24.45 -8.77 -13.86
CA ALA A 278 24.00 -8.98 -12.48
C ALA A 278 23.46 -10.40 -12.22
N ALA A 279 23.20 -11.19 -13.27
CA ALA A 279 22.70 -12.56 -13.15
C ALA A 279 23.81 -13.63 -13.20
N ASN A 280 25.06 -13.23 -13.50
CA ASN A 280 26.22 -14.12 -13.65
C ASN A 280 27.35 -13.82 -12.64
N ALA A 281 27.09 -13.05 -11.58
CA ALA A 281 27.99 -12.84 -10.44
C ALA A 281 27.40 -13.42 -9.14
#